data_AF-A0A2E7Q5D5-F1
#
_entry.id   AF-A0A2E7Q5D5-F1
#
_cell.length_a   1.000
_cell.length_b   1.000
_cell.length_c   1.000
_cell.angle_alpha   90.00
_cell.angle_beta   90.00
_cell.angle_gamma   90.00
#
_symmetry.space_group_name_H-M   'P 1'
#
loop_
_entity.id
_entity.type
_entity.pdbx_description
1 polymer ?
#
loop_
_entity_poly.entity_id
_entity_poly.type
_entity_poly.pdbx_seq_one_letter_code
_entity_poly.pdbx_strand_id
1 'polypeptide(L)'
;MAEALPQSVLFCCDHNAVRSPMAEGIMKKFYGTDTYVQSVGVHNDLEIDGFSVAVCAELDVELSRHRSRSFDEMEQWGDDLSSFDLVIAL
;
A
#
# COMPACT_ATOMS: atom_id res chain seq x y z
N MET A 1 12.41 5.44 24.03
CA MET A 1 12.43 4.13 23.35
C MET A 1 11.62 4.32 22.08
N ALA A 2 12.09 3.84 20.92
CA ALA A 2 11.22 3.83 19.75
C ALA A 2 10.01 2.94 20.08
N GLU A 3 8.80 3.42 19.82
CA GLU A 3 7.60 2.58 19.95
C GLU A 3 7.70 1.38 19.00
N ALA A 4 7.12 0.25 19.42
CA ALA A 4 7.06 -0.94 18.58
C ALA A 4 6.21 -0.64 17.34
N LEU A 5 6.61 -1.22 16.19
CA LEU A 5 5.83 -1.10 14.97
C LEU A 5 4.49 -1.86 15.10
N PRO A 6 3.40 -1.37 14.48
CA PRO A 6 2.17 -2.14 14.31
C PRO A 6 2.48 -3.45 13.55
N GLN A 7 1.72 -4.51 13.82
CA GLN A 7 1.89 -5.79 13.13
C GLN A 7 1.30 -5.74 11.72
N SER A 8 0.28 -4.91 11.50
CA SER A 8 -0.34 -4.71 10.19
C SER A 8 -0.69 -3.25 9.91
N VAL A 9 -0.38 -2.78 8.69
CA VAL A 9 -0.65 -1.41 8.21
C VAL A 9 -1.33 -1.45 6.86
N LEU A 10 -2.41 -0.68 6.73
CA LEU A 10 -3.10 -0.45 5.47
C LEU A 10 -3.02 1.02 5.07
N PHE A 11 -2.47 1.30 3.89
CA PHE A 11 -2.54 2.63 3.27
C PHE A 11 -3.76 2.69 2.34
N CYS A 12 -4.65 3.66 2.54
CA CYS A 12 -5.80 3.87 1.65
C CYS A 12 -5.75 5.24 0.95
N CYS A 13 -6.18 5.28 -0.30
CA CYS A 13 -6.41 6.51 -1.07
C CYS A 13 -7.60 6.32 -2.02
N ASP A 14 -7.84 7.27 -2.93
CA ASP A 14 -9.00 7.19 -3.84
C ASP A 14 -8.90 6.02 -4.84
N HIS A 15 -7.79 5.85 -5.56
CA HIS A 15 -7.70 4.93 -6.72
C HIS A 15 -6.66 3.82 -6.61
N ASN A 16 -5.83 3.82 -5.56
CA ASN A 16 -4.68 2.91 -5.42
C ASN A 16 -3.68 2.92 -6.60
N ALA A 17 -3.53 4.06 -7.27
CA ALA A 17 -2.67 4.21 -8.46
C ALA A 17 -1.39 5.06 -8.24
N VAL A 18 -1.32 5.85 -7.16
CA VAL A 18 -0.21 6.79 -6.89
C VAL A 18 0.23 6.74 -5.42
N ARG A 19 -0.49 7.46 -4.54
CA ARG A 19 -0.06 7.73 -3.15
C ARG A 19 0.07 6.46 -2.30
N SER A 20 -0.98 5.65 -2.24
CA SER A 20 -0.99 4.46 -1.39
C SER A 20 -0.04 3.34 -1.87
N PRO A 21 0.13 3.07 -3.18
CA PRO A 21 1.18 2.17 -3.67
C PRO A 21 2.59 2.63 -3.33
N MET A 22 2.88 3.93 -3.51
CA MET A 22 4.18 4.50 -3.14
C MET A 22 4.45 4.33 -1.65
N ALA A 23 3.47 4.63 -0.79
CA ALA A 23 3.60 4.48 0.65
C ALA A 23 3.84 3.02 1.07
N GLU A 24 3.10 2.06 0.50
CA GLU A 24 3.30 0.63 0.73
C GLU A 24 4.72 0.20 0.34
N GLY A 25 5.17 0.56 -0.86
CA GLY A 25 6.50 0.18 -1.37
C GLY A 25 7.64 0.77 -0.53
N ILE A 26 7.52 2.04 -0.15
CA ILE A 26 8.49 2.73 0.71
C ILE A 26 8.55 2.09 2.10
N MET A 27 7.39 1.77 2.69
CA MET A 27 7.34 1.13 4.00
C MET A 27 7.98 -0.27 3.96
N LYS A 28 7.68 -1.07 2.93
CA LYS A 28 8.32 -2.37 2.71
C LYS A 28 9.84 -2.26 2.55
N LYS A 29 10.34 -1.21 1.89
CA LYS A 29 11.78 -0.98 1.75
C LYS A 29 12.46 -0.68 3.09
N PHE A 30 11.85 0.16 3.94
CA PHE A 30 12.45 0.58 5.21
C PHE A 30 12.32 -0.45 6.34
N TYR A 31 11.21 -1.18 6.38
CA TYR A 31 10.86 -2.06 7.51
C TYR A 31 10.80 -3.55 7.13
N GLY A 32 11.07 -3.89 5.87
CA GLY A 32 11.13 -5.27 5.41
C GLY A 32 9.84 -6.04 5.68
N THR A 33 9.95 -7.12 6.44
CA THR A 33 8.85 -8.03 6.78
C THR A 33 8.40 -7.92 8.24
N ASP A 34 8.87 -6.91 8.99
CA ASP A 34 8.53 -6.75 10.41
C ASP A 34 7.06 -6.33 10.61
N THR A 35 6.44 -5.79 9.57
CA THR A 35 5.02 -5.39 9.54
C THR A 35 4.38 -5.90 8.25
N TYR A 36 3.16 -6.44 8.35
CA TYR A 36 2.33 -6.73 7.18
C TYR A 36 1.80 -5.43 6.59
N VAL A 37 2.20 -5.09 5.36
CA VAL A 37 1.83 -3.82 4.72
C VAL A 37 1.07 -4.08 3.43
N GLN A 38 -0.07 -3.41 3.28
CA GLN A 38 -0.88 -3.38 2.06
C GLN A 38 -1.29 -1.95 1.72
N SER A 39 -1.71 -1.76 0.46
CA SER A 39 -2.42 -0.56 0.03
C SER A 39 -3.72 -0.88 -0.70
N VAL A 40 -4.66 0.05 -0.63
CA VAL A 40 -5.99 -0.08 -1.21
C VAL A 40 -6.54 1.26 -1.69
N GLY A 41 -7.56 1.19 -2.53
CA GLY A 41 -8.30 2.31 -3.09
C GLY A 41 -9.78 2.23 -2.75
N VAL A 42 -10.47 3.37 -2.71
CA VAL A 42 -11.95 3.39 -2.79
C VAL A 42 -12.41 2.82 -4.13
N HIS A 43 -11.67 3.18 -5.19
CA HIS A 43 -11.81 2.69 -6.55
C HIS A 43 -10.50 2.03 -7.01
N ASN A 44 -10.57 1.22 -8.06
CA ASN A 44 -9.44 0.48 -8.65
C ASN A 44 -9.45 0.57 -10.19
N ASP A 45 -10.05 1.62 -10.72
CA ASP A 45 -10.32 1.86 -12.14
C ASP A 45 -9.12 2.42 -12.92
N LEU A 46 -7.99 2.64 -12.26
CA LEU A 46 -6.75 3.14 -12.86
C LEU A 46 -5.63 2.11 -12.71
N GLU A 47 -4.73 2.06 -13.70
CA GLU A 47 -3.46 1.34 -13.56
C GLU A 47 -2.46 2.15 -12.71
N ILE A 48 -1.37 1.51 -12.27
CA ILE A 48 -0.29 2.20 -11.57
C ILE A 48 0.25 3.35 -12.44
N ASP A 49 0.40 4.51 -11.84
CA ASP A 49 0.90 5.69 -12.55
C ASP A 49 2.38 5.53 -12.92
N GLY A 50 2.68 5.73 -14.21
CA GLY A 50 4.03 5.55 -14.75
C GLY A 50 5.07 6.50 -14.16
N PHE A 51 4.67 7.72 -13.75
CA PHE A 51 5.57 8.64 -13.07
C PHE A 51 5.91 8.15 -11.66
N SER A 52 4.92 7.62 -10.94
CA SER A 52 5.09 7.02 -9.63
C SER A 52 6.04 5.82 -9.69
N VAL A 53 5.93 4.98 -10.72
CA VAL A 53 6.89 3.89 -10.98
C VAL A 53 8.30 4.45 -11.19
N ALA A 54 8.46 5.45 -12.05
CA ALA A 54 9.77 6.04 -12.34
C ALA A 54 10.42 6.67 -11.10
N VAL A 55 9.67 7.46 -10.33
CA VAL A 55 10.16 8.11 -9.10
C VAL A 55 10.49 7.09 -8.02
N CYS A 56 9.66 6.07 -7.82
CA CYS A 56 9.96 5.02 -6.85
C CYS A 56 11.17 4.17 -7.25
N ALA A 57 11.43 3.98 -8.55
CA ALA A 57 12.62 3.30 -9.02
C ALA A 57 13.91 4.08 -8.66
N GLU A 58 13.89 5.41 -8.59
CA GLU A 58 15.02 6.22 -8.09
C GLU A 58 15.37 5.91 -6.62
N LEU A 59 14.39 5.37 -5.88
CA LEU A 59 14.52 4.94 -4.49
C LEU A 59 14.62 3.41 -4.37
N ASP A 60 14.95 2.66 -5.41
CA ASP A 60 14.89 1.19 -5.49
C ASP A 60 13.60 0.57 -4.90
N VAL A 61 12.46 1.23 -5.10
CA VAL A 61 11.14 0.71 -4.73
C VAL A 61 10.45 0.22 -6.00
N GLU A 62 10.19 -1.09 -6.07
CA GLU A 62 9.57 -1.73 -7.23
C GLU A 62 8.04 -1.57 -7.22
N LEU A 63 7.51 -0.75 -8.14
CA LEU A 63 6.07 -0.55 -8.32
C LEU A 63 5.52 -1.07 -9.66
N SER A 64 6.36 -1.51 -10.61
CA SER A 64 5.88 -1.92 -11.95
C SER A 64 4.96 -3.15 -11.93
N ARG A 65 5.02 -3.92 -10.84
CA ARG A 65 4.18 -5.10 -10.61
C ARG A 65 2.92 -4.79 -9.78
N HIS A 66 2.78 -3.55 -9.31
CA HIS A 66 1.62 -3.14 -8.53
C HIS A 66 0.36 -3.22 -9.39
N ARG A 67 -0.72 -3.70 -8.79
CA ARG A 67 -2.05 -3.65 -9.38
C ARG A 67 -2.95 -2.94 -8.40
N SER A 68 -3.64 -1.91 -8.90
CA SER A 68 -4.65 -1.20 -8.15
C SER A 68 -5.72 -2.17 -7.68
N ARG A 69 -6.14 -2.05 -6.43
CA ARG A 69 -7.18 -2.87 -5.82
C ARG A 69 -8.13 -2.02 -4.98
N SER A 70 -9.40 -2.41 -4.92
CA SER A 70 -10.41 -1.74 -4.11
C SER A 70 -10.62 -2.42 -2.76
N PHE A 71 -11.31 -1.76 -1.82
CA PHE A 71 -11.74 -2.40 -0.57
C PHE A 71 -12.60 -3.63 -0.82
N ASP A 72 -13.52 -3.57 -1.81
CA ASP A 72 -14.39 -4.69 -2.16
C ASP A 72 -13.60 -5.91 -2.67
N GLU A 73 -12.56 -5.70 -3.50
CA GLU A 73 -11.69 -6.78 -3.97
C GLU A 73 -10.86 -7.38 -2.84
N MET A 74 -10.35 -6.53 -1.94
CA MET A 74 -9.59 -6.95 -0.78
C MET A 74 -10.44 -7.84 0.14
N GLU A 75 -11.68 -7.45 0.41
CA GLU A 75 -12.65 -8.26 1.16
C GLU A 75 -12.94 -9.61 0.46
N GLN A 76 -13.10 -9.60 -0.86
CA GLN A 76 -13.31 -10.83 -1.64
C GLN A 76 -12.11 -11.78 -1.60
N TRP A 77 -10.89 -11.26 -1.43
CA TRP A 77 -9.67 -12.06 -1.24
C TRP A 77 -9.51 -12.57 0.21
N GLY A 78 -10.40 -12.17 1.11
CA GLY A 78 -10.44 -12.58 2.51
C GLY A 78 -9.71 -11.63 3.47
N ASP A 79 -9.26 -10.48 2.99
CA ASP A 79 -8.64 -9.44 3.81
C ASP A 79 -9.74 -8.50 4.37
N ASP A 80 -9.95 -8.52 5.68
CA ASP A 80 -10.91 -7.63 6.37
C ASP A 80 -10.19 -6.38 6.89
N LEU A 81 -10.81 -5.20 6.75
CA LEU A 81 -10.29 -3.94 7.30
C LEU A 81 -10.00 -4.03 8.81
N SER A 82 -10.79 -4.80 9.55
CA SER A 82 -10.62 -5.02 10.99
C SER A 82 -9.36 -5.82 11.36
N SER A 83 -8.69 -6.44 10.38
CA SER A 83 -7.43 -7.17 10.57
C SER A 83 -6.18 -6.28 10.61
N PHE A 84 -6.33 -4.99 10.31
CA PHE A 84 -5.22 -4.02 10.33
C PHE A 84 -5.14 -3.27 11.65
N ASP A 85 -3.95 -3.26 12.28
CA ASP A 85 -3.70 -2.51 13.51
C ASP A 85 -3.72 -0.99 13.28
N LEU A 86 -3.31 -0.55 12.09
CA LEU A 86 -3.24 0.86 11.72
C LEU A 86 -3.69 1.07 10.27
N VAL A 87 -4.59 2.03 10.06
CA VAL A 87 -5.04 2.48 8.74
C VAL A 87 -4.62 3.94 8.53
N ILE A 88 -3.98 4.22 7.40
CA ILE A 88 -3.48 5.56 7.03
C ILE A 88 -4.21 6.01 5.76
N ALA A 89 -5.03 7.06 5.89
CA ALA A 89 -5.76 7.67 4.78
C ALA A 89 -4.96 8.83 4.15
N LEU A 90 -4.82 8.81 2.81
CA LEU A 90 -3.94 9.69 2.02
C LEU A 90 -4.66 10.59 1.04
#